data_AF-A0A914NNT7-F1
#
_entry.id   AF-A0A914NNT7-F1
#
_cell.length_a   1.000
_cell.length_b   1.000
_cell.length_c   1.000
_cell.angle_alpha   90.00
_cell.angle_beta   90.00
_cell.angle_gamma   90.00
#
_symmetry.space_group_name_H-M   'P 1'
#
loop_
_entity.id
_entity.type
_entity.pdbx_description
1 polymer ?
#
loop_
_entity_poly.entity_id
_entity_poly.type
_entity_poly.pdbx_seq_one_letter_code
_entity_poly.pdbx_strand_id
1 'polypeptide(L)' 'MISDATYIEMLKNCSKWNSRVMSGRTRSQTAVYDQQTGVMHRPTEHLFRTASERCRSRNPMQVNFLSTAQNGARP' A
#
# COMPACT_ATOMS: atom_id res chain seq x y z
N MET A 1 31.79 0.32 16.26
CA MET A 1 30.44 0.73 16.69
C MET A 1 30.19 2.13 16.16
N ILE A 2 29.00 2.38 15.61
CA ILE A 2 28.57 3.72 15.19
C ILE A 2 28.25 4.53 16.45
N SER A 3 28.55 5.83 16.48
CA SER A 3 28.21 6.68 17.63
C SER A 3 26.73 7.04 17.60
N ASP A 4 26.13 7.26 18.76
CA ASP A 4 24.71 7.64 18.85
C ASP A 4 24.39 8.90 18.01
N ALA A 5 25.33 9.84 17.95
CA ALA A 5 25.21 11.03 17.11
C ALA A 5 25.10 10.68 15.61
N THR A 6 25.96 9.77 15.11
CA THR A 6 25.88 9.35 13.70
C THR A 6 24.62 8.54 13.42
N TYR A 7 24.18 7.70 14.36
CA TYR A 7 22.92 6.96 14.23
C TYR A 7 21.70 7.89 14.15
N ILE A 8 21.63 8.93 14.99
CA ILE A 8 20.55 9.92 14.97
C ILE A 8 20.52 10.68 13.64
N GLU A 9 21.68 11.05 13.10
CA GLU A 9 21.75 11.71 11.79
C GLU A 9 21.26 10.80 10.65
N MET A 10 21.60 9.52 10.68
CA MET A 10 21.09 8.54 9.72
C MET A 10 19.56 8.45 9.79
N LEU A 11 18.98 8.36 10.99
CA LEU A 11 17.52 8.34 11.17
C LEU A 11 16.85 9.60 10.61
N LYS A 12 17.43 10.78 10.86
CA LYS A 12 16.93 12.06 10.32
C LYS A 12 16.98 12.07 8.79
N ASN A 13 18.05 11.54 8.20
CA ASN A 13 18.19 11.45 6.75
C ASN A 13 17.19 10.47 6.13
N CYS A 14 16.98 9.31 6.75
CA CYS A 14 15.93 8.36 6.34
C CYS A 14 14.54 9.00 6.40
N SER A 15 14.24 9.71 7.49
CA SER A 15 12.97 10.43 7.64
C SER A 15 12.77 11.49 6.54
N LYS A 16 13.80 12.32 6.27
CA LYS A 16 13.75 13.31 5.19
C LYS A 16 13.53 12.67 3.81
N TRP A 17 14.19 11.55 3.53
CA TRP A 17 13.98 10.82 2.28
C TRP A 17 12.56 10.28 2.18
N ASN A 18 12.04 9.65 3.24
CA ASN A 18 10.66 9.17 3.31
C ASN A 18 9.66 10.29 3.03
N SER A 19 9.84 11.46 3.64
CA SER A 19 8.96 12.61 3.41
C SER A 19 9.00 13.08 1.95
N ARG A 20 10.18 13.11 1.31
CA ARG A 20 10.31 13.48 -0.11
C ARG A 20 9.56 12.51 -1.01
N VAL A 21 9.77 11.20 -0.82
CA VAL A 21 9.13 10.16 -1.61
C VAL A 21 7.62 10.14 -1.42
N MET A 22 7.15 10.21 -0.18
CA MET A 22 5.71 10.24 0.12
C MET A 22 5.06 11.52 -0.40
N SER A 23 5.73 12.67 -0.33
CA SER A 23 5.19 13.91 -0.91
C SER A 23 4.98 13.79 -2.42
N GLY A 24 5.90 13.11 -3.12
CA GLY A 24 5.76 12.77 -4.54
C GLY A 24 4.59 11.81 -4.76
N ARG A 25 4.54 10.70 -4.00
CA ARG A 25 3.53 9.65 -4.16
C ARG A 25 2.10 10.07 -3.80
N THR A 26 1.95 10.92 -2.79
CA THR A 26 0.64 11.42 -2.31
C THR A 26 0.15 12.59 -3.15
N ARG A 27 1.04 13.47 -3.63
CA ARG A 27 0.66 14.52 -4.61
C ARG A 27 0.43 13.93 -6.00
N SER A 28 1.16 12.86 -6.34
CA SER A 28 0.98 12.08 -7.57
C SER A 28 0.00 10.91 -7.35
N GLN A 29 -1.17 11.18 -6.77
CA GLN A 29 -2.38 10.38 -7.07
C GLN A 29 -2.76 10.43 -8.58
N THR A 30 -1.84 10.85 -9.45
CA THR A 30 -1.76 10.53 -10.87
C THR A 30 -1.92 9.04 -11.03
N ALA A 31 -3.12 8.66 -11.41
CA ALA A 31 -3.36 7.34 -11.90
C ALA A 31 -2.37 7.09 -13.06
N VAL A 32 -1.72 5.92 -13.02
CA VAL A 32 -0.68 5.54 -13.96
C VAL A 32 -1.38 4.87 -15.14
N TYR A 33 -1.17 5.41 -16.34
CA TYR A 33 -1.71 4.81 -17.55
C TYR A 33 -0.83 3.63 -17.97
N ASP A 34 -1.38 2.43 -17.93
CA ASP A 34 -0.72 1.24 -18.46
C ASP A 34 -1.02 1.12 -19.97
N GLN A 35 0.04 1.18 -20.77
CA GLN A 35 -0.05 1.12 -22.22
C GLN A 35 -0.43 -0.27 -22.74
N GLN A 36 -0.17 -1.33 -21.98
CA GLN A 36 -0.47 -2.71 -22.42
C GLN A 36 -1.95 -3.04 -22.25
N THR A 37 -2.55 -2.57 -21.17
CA THR A 37 -3.97 -2.84 -20.85
C THR A 37 -4.90 -1.68 -21.20
N GLY A 38 -4.36 -0.50 -21.45
CA GLY A 38 -5.13 0.73 -21.67
C GLY A 38 -5.85 1.24 -20.41
N VAL A 39 -5.50 0.72 -19.22
CA VAL A 39 -6.17 1.04 -17.95
C VAL A 39 -5.40 2.12 -17.20
N MET A 40 -6.14 3.06 -16.61
CA MET A 40 -5.58 4.04 -15.68
C MET A 40 -5.59 3.47 -14.26
N HIS A 41 -4.46 2.95 -13.82
CA HIS A 41 -4.31 2.33 -12.51
C HIS A 41 -4.18 3.37 -11.40
N ARG A 42 -4.96 3.20 -10.33
CA ARG A 42 -4.80 3.94 -9.08
C ARG A 42 -4.24 3.02 -8.00
N PRO A 43 -3.58 3.57 -6.97
CA PRO A 43 -3.22 2.79 -5.78
C PRO A 43 -4.48 2.08 -5.26
N THR A 44 -4.43 0.75 -5.26
CA THR A 44 -5.56 -0.10 -4.87
C THR A 44 -5.11 -0.97 -3.71
N GLU A 45 -5.74 -0.81 -2.55
CA GLU A 45 -5.41 -1.59 -1.35
C GLU A 45 -5.99 -3.02 -1.38
N HIS A 46 -6.90 -3.30 -2.32
CA HIS A 46 -7.70 -4.52 -2.29
C HIS A 46 -7.04 -5.72 -2.96
N LEU A 47 -6.12 -5.48 -3.91
CA LEU A 47 -5.53 -6.53 -4.75
C LEU A 47 -4.41 -7.30 -4.04
N PHE A 48 -3.65 -6.63 -3.17
CA PHE A 48 -2.51 -7.22 -2.48
C PHE A 48 -2.85 -7.38 -1.00
N ARG A 49 -3.22 -8.61 -0.61
CA ARG A 49 -3.65 -8.96 0.76
C ARG A 49 -2.61 -9.85 1.43
N THR A 50 -2.34 -9.58 2.71
CA THR A 50 -1.44 -10.42 3.51
C THR A 50 -2.12 -11.70 4.00
N ALA A 51 -1.33 -12.72 4.37
CA ALA A 51 -1.88 -13.95 4.93
C ALA A 51 -2.64 -13.73 6.25
N SER A 52 -2.26 -12.71 7.02
CA SER A 52 -2.95 -12.28 8.24
C SER A 52 -4.35 -11.68 7.99
N GLU A 53 -4.62 -11.18 6.79
CA GLU A 53 -5.93 -10.63 6.41
C GLU A 53 -6.92 -11.71 5.94
N ARG A 54 -6.51 -12.99 5.94
CA ARG A 54 -7.35 -14.12 5.56
C ARG A 54 -8.32 -14.46 6.69
N CYS A 55 -9.60 -14.29 6.42
CA CYS A 55 -10.71 -14.71 7.26
C CYS A 55 -11.31 -16.03 6.76
N ARG A 56 -11.99 -16.74 7.65
CA ARG A 56 -12.78 -17.91 7.26
C ARG A 56 -13.95 -17.47 6.38
N SER A 57 -14.24 -18.27 5.35
CA SER A 57 -15.40 -18.02 4.52
C SER A 57 -16.69 -18.09 5.35
N ARG A 58 -17.60 -17.14 5.13
CA ARG A 58 -18.99 -17.23 5.65
C ARG A 58 -19.87 -18.12 4.78
N ASN A 59 -19.50 -18.32 3.52
CA ASN A 59 -20.23 -19.19 2.59
C ASN A 59 -19.63 -20.60 2.64
N PRO A 60 -20.42 -21.62 3.01
CA PRO A 60 -19.94 -23.01 3.13
C PRO A 60 -19.49 -23.62 1.78
N MET A 61 -19.91 -23.05 0.64
CA MET A 61 -19.49 -23.50 -0.69
C MET A 61 -18.17 -22.88 -1.16
N GLN A 62 -17.60 -21.94 -0.40
CA GLN A 62 -16.39 -21.23 -0.78
C GLN A 62 -15.17 -21.86 -0.09
N VAL A 63 -14.37 -22.57 -0.88
CA VAL A 63 -13.19 -23.35 -0.41
C VAL A 63 -12.01 -22.44 -0.04
N ASN A 64 -12.03 -21.17 -0.45
CA ASN A 64 -10.93 -20.23 -0.26
C ASN A 64 -11.16 -19.27 0.92
N PHE A 65 -10.06 -18.89 1.58
CA PHE A 65 -10.05 -17.83 2.60
C PHE A 65 -10.50 -16.49 1.99
N LEU A 66 -11.38 -15.78 2.70
CA LEU A 66 -11.88 -14.46 2.30
C LEU A 66 -10.99 -13.36 2.87
N SER A 67 -10.75 -12.29 2.12
CA SER A 67 -10.19 -11.05 2.68
C SER A 67 -11.32 -10.12 3.10
N THR A 68 -11.12 -9.31 4.14
CA THR A 68 -12.09 -8.30 4.59
C THR A 68 -12.51 -7.38 3.44
N ALA A 69 -13.80 -7.38 3.12
CA ALA A 69 -14.39 -6.48 2.13
C ALA A 69 -14.33 -5.04 2.65
N GLN A 70 -13.93 -4.09 1.80
CA GLN A 70 -14.02 -2.68 2.12
C GLN A 70 -15.37 -2.13 1.63
N ASN A 71 -15.99 -1.26 2.43
CA ASN A 71 -17.24 -0.60 2.07
C ASN A 71 -16.93 0.50 1.05
N GLY A 72 -17.20 0.23 -0.23
CA GLY A 72 -17.20 1.26 -1.25
C GLY A 72 -18.48 2.08 -1.17
N ALA A 73 -18.37 3.38 -0.95
CA ALA A 73 -19.46 4.30 -1.24
C ALA A 73 -19.51 4.50 -2.76
N ARG A 74 -20.67 4.28 -3.39
CA ARG A 74 -20.88 4.75 -4.76
C ARG A 74 -20.97 6.28 -4.72
N PRO A 75 -20.28 6.99 -5.62
CA PRO A 75 -20.47 8.43 -5.76
C PRO A 75 -21.90 8.77 -6.17
#